data_AF-A0A4Q3EN09-F1
#
_entry.id   AF-A0A4Q3EN09-F1
#
_cell.length_a   1.000
_cell.length_b   1.000
_cell.length_c   1.000
_cell.angle_alpha   90.00
_cell.angle_beta   90.00
_cell.angle_gamma   90.00
#
_symmetry.space_group_name_H-M   'P 1'
#
loop_
_entity.id
_entity.type
_entity.pdbx_description
1 polymer ?
#
loop_
_entity_poly.entity_id
_entity_poly.type
_entity_poly.pdbx_seq_one_letter_code
_entity_poly.pdbx_strand_id
1 'polypeptide(L)'
;MTFLAKPGTKSINPKDDILSGLTVALALVPEAIAFSLIAHVSPLVGLYTAFIIGLITSLIGGRPGMISGATGAIAVVTVSLVLSHGIEYLFVAVLL
;
A
#
# COMPACT_ATOMS: atom_id res chain seq x y z
N MET A 1 3.90 23.56 -25.78
CA MET A 1 2.48 23.23 -25.97
C MET A 1 1.91 22.71 -24.64
N THR A 2 1.55 23.69 -23.82
CA THR A 2 0.45 23.71 -22.83
C THR A 2 0.27 22.53 -21.86
N PHE A 3 1.04 22.56 -20.78
CA PHE A 3 0.81 21.91 -19.48
C PHE A 3 -0.40 22.55 -18.73
N LEU A 4 -1.57 22.63 -19.37
CA LEU A 4 -2.80 22.98 -18.66
C LEU A 4 -3.35 21.72 -17.98
N ALA A 5 -2.79 21.40 -16.82
CA ALA A 5 -3.49 20.58 -15.83
C ALA A 5 -4.74 21.34 -15.41
N LYS A 6 -5.87 21.00 -16.03
CA LYS A 6 -7.19 21.53 -15.70
C LYS A 6 -7.45 21.26 -14.20
N PRO A 7 -7.64 22.30 -13.37
CA PRO A 7 -7.97 22.10 -11.98
C PRO A 7 -9.39 21.50 -11.89
N GLY A 8 -9.52 20.36 -11.22
CA GLY A 8 -10.70 20.07 -10.40
C GLY A 8 -12.00 19.63 -11.08
N THR A 9 -12.01 18.95 -12.23
CA THR A 9 -13.22 18.22 -12.66
C THR A 9 -13.06 16.73 -12.39
N LYS A 10 -13.47 16.28 -11.20
CA LYS A 10 -13.64 14.86 -10.87
C LYS A 10 -14.81 14.31 -11.70
N SER A 11 -14.53 13.75 -12.88
CA SER A 11 -15.52 12.92 -13.57
C SER A 11 -15.59 11.59 -12.84
N ILE A 12 -16.65 11.40 -12.06
CA ILE A 12 -16.88 10.14 -11.35
C ILE A 12 -17.22 9.09 -12.42
N ASN A 13 -16.26 8.24 -12.78
CA ASN A 13 -16.49 7.14 -13.71
C ASN A 13 -16.39 5.82 -12.96
N PRO A 14 -17.53 5.27 -12.47
CA PRO A 14 -17.51 4.07 -11.64
C PRO A 14 -16.95 2.84 -12.40
N LYS A 15 -17.05 2.82 -13.74
CA LYS A 15 -16.43 1.75 -14.54
C LYS A 15 -14.92 1.79 -14.45
N ASP A 16 -14.33 2.96 -14.63
CA ASP A 16 -12.87 3.12 -14.59
C ASP A 16 -12.33 2.92 -13.17
N ASP A 17 -13.05 3.40 -12.15
CA ASP A 17 -12.68 3.21 -10.74
C ASP A 17 -12.69 1.72 -10.33
N ILE A 18 -13.70 0.96 -10.76
CA ILE A 18 -13.77 -0.48 -10.48
C ILE A 18 -12.68 -1.25 -11.25
N LEU A 19 -12.49 -0.96 -12.54
CA LEU A 19 -11.50 -1.65 -13.36
C LEU A 19 -10.07 -1.34 -12.91
N SER A 20 -9.77 -0.09 -12.57
CA SER A 20 -8.46 0.30 -12.04
C SER A 20 -8.21 -0.31 -10.66
N GLY A 21 -9.21 -0.29 -9.75
CA GLY A 21 -9.13 -0.92 -8.44
C GLY A 21 -8.86 -2.43 -8.52
N LEU A 22 -9.56 -3.15 -9.41
CA LEU A 22 -9.33 -4.58 -9.63
C LEU A 22 -7.92 -4.86 -10.17
N THR A 23 -7.47 -4.07 -11.14
CA THR A 23 -6.13 -4.22 -11.74
C THR A 23 -5.03 -4.03 -10.70
N VAL A 24 -5.18 -3.00 -9.88
CA VAL A 24 -4.25 -2.69 -8.78
C VAL A 24 -4.28 -3.80 -7.72
N ALA A 25 -5.47 -4.27 -7.31
CA ALA A 25 -5.59 -5.33 -6.32
C ALA A 25 -4.86 -6.61 -6.76
N LEU A 26 -5.00 -7.00 -8.04
CA LEU A 26 -4.30 -8.15 -8.59
C LEU A 26 -2.78 -7.95 -8.65
N ALA A 27 -2.32 -6.72 -8.92
CA ALA A 27 -0.90 -6.38 -8.90
C ALA A 27 -0.29 -6.37 -7.48
N LEU A 28 -1.05 -5.94 -6.47
CA LEU A 28 -0.56 -5.83 -5.09
C LEU A 28 -0.36 -7.17 -4.38
N VAL A 29 -1.10 -8.22 -4.76
CA VAL A 29 -0.98 -9.55 -4.11
C VAL A 29 0.45 -10.10 -4.20
N PRO A 30 1.06 -10.27 -5.40
CA PRO A 30 2.44 -10.73 -5.49
C PRO A 30 3.45 -9.73 -4.92
N GLU A 31 3.19 -8.42 -5.03
CA GLU A 31 4.07 -7.37 -4.50
C GLU A 31 4.17 -7.44 -2.97
N ALA A 32 3.05 -7.54 -2.27
CA ALA A 32 3.00 -7.63 -0.81
C ALA A 32 3.65 -8.92 -0.28
N ILE A 33 3.49 -10.04 -1.01
CA ILE A 33 4.14 -11.31 -0.68
C ILE A 33 5.66 -11.16 -0.82
N ALA A 34 6.14 -10.62 -1.95
CA ALA A 34 7.57 -10.43 -2.20
C ALA A 34 8.24 -9.55 -1.15
N PHE A 35 7.62 -8.41 -0.80
CA PHE A 35 8.16 -7.51 0.23
C PHE A 35 8.18 -8.12 1.62
N SER A 36 7.18 -8.93 1.98
CA SER A 36 7.17 -9.65 3.25
C SER A 36 8.32 -10.65 3.36
N LEU A 37 8.59 -11.37 2.26
CA LEU A 37 9.70 -12.33 2.18
C LEU A 37 11.05 -11.62 2.30
N ILE A 38 11.22 -10.48 1.65
CA ILE A 38 12.43 -9.65 1.79
C ILE A 38 12.60 -9.18 3.24
N ALA A 39 11.51 -8.76 3.89
CA ALA A 39 11.49 -8.30 5.27
C ALA A 39 11.57 -9.41 6.34
N HIS A 40 11.80 -10.67 5.95
CA HIS A 40 11.86 -11.82 6.86
C HIS A 40 10.61 -11.96 7.76
N VAL A 41 9.44 -11.57 7.26
CA VAL A 41 8.15 -11.71 7.94
C VAL A 41 7.21 -12.62 7.16
N SER A 42 6.21 -13.17 7.84
CA SER A 42 5.21 -14.03 7.19
C SER A 42 4.48 -13.27 6.06
N PRO A 43 4.32 -13.85 4.86
CA PRO A 43 3.59 -13.24 3.74
C PRO A 43 2.16 -12.78 4.08
N LEU A 44 1.54 -13.43 5.06
CA LEU A 44 0.21 -13.04 5.55
C LEU A 44 0.22 -11.60 6.12
N VAL A 45 1.31 -11.18 6.76
CA VAL A 45 1.43 -9.83 7.34
C VAL A 45 1.38 -8.76 6.25
N GLY A 46 2.05 -8.98 5.12
CA GLY A 46 2.00 -8.06 3.98
C GLY A 46 0.61 -7.99 3.34
N LEU A 47 -0.08 -9.13 3.19
CA LEU A 47 -1.44 -9.17 2.65
C LEU A 47 -2.44 -8.46 3.57
N TYR A 48 -2.36 -8.68 4.89
CA TYR A 48 -3.17 -7.94 5.85
C TYR A 48 -2.90 -6.44 5.81
N THR A 49 -1.62 -6.07 5.71
CA THR A 49 -1.22 -4.65 5.60
C THR A 49 -1.82 -4.01 4.35
N ALA A 50 -1.67 -4.64 3.17
CA ALA A 50 -2.22 -4.13 1.92
C ALA A 50 -3.74 -3.97 1.96
N PHE A 51 -4.46 -4.94 2.54
CA PHE A 51 -5.91 -4.89 2.67
C PHE A 51 -6.38 -3.80 3.65
N ILE A 52 -5.81 -3.77 4.86
CA ILE A 52 -6.23 -2.84 5.92
C ILE A 52 -5.90 -1.39 5.52
N ILE A 53 -4.69 -1.13 5.03
CA ILE A 53 -4.30 0.22 4.60
C ILE A 53 -5.12 0.65 3.37
N GLY A 54 -5.34 -0.25 2.40
CA GLY A 54 -6.19 0.03 1.24
C GLY A 54 -7.61 0.44 1.66
N LEU A 55 -8.20 -0.28 2.62
CA LEU A 55 -9.52 0.04 3.16
C LEU A 55 -9.53 1.38 3.91
N ILE A 56 -8.60 1.60 4.83
CA ILE A 56 -8.51 2.86 5.60
C ILE A 56 -8.32 4.06 4.67
N THR A 57 -7.41 3.96 3.71
CA THR A 57 -7.14 5.05 2.76
C THR A 57 -8.27 5.28 1.76
N SER A 58 -9.06 4.25 1.44
CA SER A 58 -10.28 4.45 0.63
C SER A 58 -11.34 5.27 1.37
N LEU A 59 -11.41 5.16 2.71
CA LEU A 59 -12.39 5.86 3.55
C LEU A 59 -11.91 7.25 3.98
N ILE A 60 -10.63 7.40 4.34
CA ILE A 60 -10.07 8.58 5.01
C ILE A 60 -8.96 9.26 4.17
N GLY A 61 -8.65 8.75 2.98
CA GLY A 61 -7.56 9.26 2.13
C GLY A 61 -7.80 10.66 1.59
N GLY A 62 -6.78 11.51 1.65
CA GLY A 62 -6.86 12.91 1.19
C GLY A 62 -6.80 13.10 -0.32
N ARG A 63 -6.32 12.10 -1.08
CA ARG A 63 -6.18 12.18 -2.53
C ARG A 63 -6.83 10.98 -3.23
N PRO A 64 -7.98 11.17 -3.90
CA PRO A 64 -8.67 10.13 -4.66
C PRO A 64 -7.77 9.50 -5.73
N GLY A 65 -7.82 8.17 -5.84
CA GLY A 65 -7.03 7.40 -6.81
C GLY A 65 -5.60 7.08 -6.37
N MET A 66 -5.17 7.52 -5.18
CA MET A 66 -3.89 7.12 -4.60
C MET A 66 -4.00 5.76 -3.92
N ILE A 67 -3.06 4.85 -4.20
CA ILE A 67 -2.98 3.53 -3.58
C ILE A 67 -1.98 3.58 -2.43
N SER A 68 -2.35 2.98 -1.31
CA SER A 68 -1.49 2.85 -0.12
C SER A 68 -1.50 1.40 0.35
N GLY A 69 -0.33 0.88 0.73
CA GLY A 69 -0.16 -0.52 1.09
C GLY A 69 1.30 -0.86 1.39
N ALA A 70 1.65 -2.13 1.21
CA ALA A 70 3.02 -2.61 1.39
C ALA A 70 3.92 -2.11 0.25
N THR A 71 4.90 -1.26 0.58
CA THR A 71 5.86 -0.70 -0.40
C THR A 71 7.27 -1.18 -0.10
N GLY A 72 8.11 -1.25 -1.14
CA GLY A 72 9.52 -1.64 -0.99
C GLY A 72 10.31 -0.70 -0.07
N ALA A 73 9.96 0.59 -0.03
CA ALA A 73 10.58 1.56 0.87
C ALA A 73 10.41 1.18 2.35
N ILE A 74 9.19 0.77 2.73
CA ILE A 74 8.91 0.28 4.09
C ILE A 74 9.62 -1.05 4.32
N ALA A 75 9.59 -1.97 3.35
CA ALA A 75 10.24 -3.28 3.46
C ALA A 75 11.74 -3.17 3.76
N VAL A 76 12.46 -2.26 3.09
CA VAL A 76 13.91 -2.07 3.32
C VAL A 76 14.20 -1.59 4.75
N VAL A 77 13.37 -0.67 5.28
CA VAL A 77 13.54 -0.19 6.65
C VAL A 77 13.18 -1.27 7.67
N THR A 78 12.08 -2.00 7.44
CA THR A 78 11.64 -3.05 8.36
C THR A 78 12.61 -4.23 8.41
N VAL A 79 13.30 -4.58 7.32
CA VAL A 79 14.41 -5.57 7.35
C VAL A 79 15.42 -5.21 8.45
N SER A 80 15.92 -3.98 8.44
CA SER A 80 16.94 -3.55 9.40
C SER A 80 16.44 -3.60 10.86
N LEU A 81 15.17 -3.27 11.07
CA LEU A 81 14.53 -3.32 12.38
C LEU A 81 14.33 -4.77 12.86
N VAL A 82 13.79 -5.65 12.02
CA VAL A 82 13.52 -7.05 12.32
C VAL A 82 14.81 -7.80 12.63
N LEU A 83 15.88 -7.55 11.86
CA LEU A 83 17.17 -8.18 12.10
C LEU A 83 17.82 -7.72 13.42
N SER A 84 17.57 -6.48 13.85
CA SER A 84 18.21 -5.90 15.04
C SER A 84 17.42 -6.13 16.33
N HIS A 85 16.08 -6.12 16.28
CA HIS A 85 15.21 -6.14 17.46
C HIS A 85 14.17 -7.28 17.44
N GLY A 86 14.00 -7.98 16.32
CA GLY A 86 12.99 -9.01 16.14
C GLY A 86 11.66 -8.49 15.60
N ILE A 87 10.77 -9.42 15.26
CA ILE A 87 9.49 -9.13 14.58
C ILE A 87 8.50 -8.40 15.50
N GLU A 88 8.54 -8.62 16.81
CA GLU A 88 7.60 -8.00 17.76
C GLU A 88 7.70 -6.46 17.75
N TYR A 89 8.91 -5.93 17.59
CA TYR A 89 9.16 -4.48 17.52
C TYR A 89 8.64 -3.84 16.25
N LEU A 90 8.44 -4.62 15.17
CA LEU A 90 7.84 -4.11 13.94
C LEU A 90 6.39 -3.65 14.19
N PHE A 91 5.61 -4.40 14.96
CA PHE A 91 4.23 -4.03 15.25
C PHE A 91 4.14 -2.76 16.10
N VAL A 92 5.04 -2.61 17.08
CA VAL A 92 5.12 -1.42 17.92
C VAL A 92 5.52 -0.19 17.09
N ALA A 93 6.49 -0.33 16.19
CA ALA A 93 6.96 0.76 15.33
C ALA A 93 5.90 1.24 14.33
N VAL A 94 4.98 0.38 13.90
CA VAL A 94 3.88 0.75 12.99
C VAL A 94 2.71 1.43 13.73
N LEU A 95 2.53 1.13 15.02
CA LEU A 95 1.42 1.64 15.81
C LEU A 95 1.69 3.06 16.37
N LEU A 96 2.96 3.41 16.59
CA LEU A 96 3.44 4.73 17.04
C LEU A 96 3.43 5.76 15.91
#